data_AF-A0A1X1XNF7-F1
#
_entry.id   AF-A0A1X1XNF7-F1
#
_cell.length_a   1.000
_cell.length_b   1.000
_cell.length_c   1.000
_cell.angle_alpha   90.00
_cell.angle_beta   90.00
_cell.angle_gamma   90.00
#
_symmetry.space_group_name_H-M   'P 1'
#
loop_
_entity.id
_entity.type
_entity.pdbx_description
1 polymer ?
#
loop_
_entity_poly.entity_id
_entity_poly.type
_entity_poly.pdbx_seq_one_letter_code
_entity_poly.pdbx_strand_id
1 'polypeptide(L)'
;MEILLDDWIPRKIVAPPEYLAKAPDLLRAFIRFAHAEIGLRADLTDETLAAIDDWEPRYQQTIRSPRPQGPAALLAALGIDTEDMADEPFDAEESFEESLLAWLALTVGDHDQLDQLDDTPLPDEPFRWEGISDDVTARCEEVLALTDRCCEEILDVEYRTACRRLLARIAVREPEFFRRRGRAETAAAALVWIVGKANDLFEQGTGGIQVRDLMSHFGLEQSSVARRAATMLRAGGFDDDTYTVRLGSPDYLIAPRRRRIIKMRDRYRQLAEELT
;
A
#
# COMPACT_ATOMS: atom_id res chain seq x y z
N MET A 1 3.40 25.34 10.42
CA MET A 1 3.66 24.79 11.77
C MET A 1 2.38 24.36 12.46
N GLU A 2 1.32 25.17 12.40
CA GLU A 2 -0.05 24.86 12.86
C GLU A 2 -0.51 23.43 12.50
N ILE A 3 -0.61 23.06 11.23
CA ILE A 3 -1.10 21.72 10.82
C ILE A 3 -0.26 20.59 11.45
N LEU A 4 1.06 20.79 11.54
CA LEU A 4 1.98 19.75 12.02
C LEU A 4 1.90 19.55 13.54
N LEU A 5 1.85 20.65 14.30
CA LEU A 5 1.83 20.65 15.75
C LEU A 5 0.42 20.52 16.33
N ASP A 6 -0.61 21.07 15.69
CA ASP A 6 -1.98 21.03 16.22
C ASP A 6 -2.73 19.75 15.83
N ASP A 7 -2.51 19.22 14.63
CA ASP A 7 -3.23 18.03 14.14
C ASP A 7 -2.29 16.84 13.91
N TRP A 8 -1.27 17.00 13.08
CA TRP A 8 -0.61 15.84 12.47
C TRP A 8 0.20 15.00 13.45
N ILE A 9 1.09 15.63 14.23
CA ILE A 9 1.92 14.91 15.21
C ILE A 9 1.07 14.34 16.36
N PRO A 10 0.18 15.12 17.01
CA PRO A 10 -0.66 14.58 18.08
C PRO A 10 -1.56 13.43 17.65
N ARG A 11 -2.06 13.46 16.40
CA ARG A 11 -3.01 12.48 15.87
C ARG A 11 -2.34 11.26 15.24
N LYS A 12 -1.30 11.43 14.43
CA LYS A 12 -0.75 10.35 13.58
C LYS A 12 0.40 9.58 14.22
N ILE A 13 0.97 10.06 15.33
CA ILE A 13 2.14 9.44 15.97
C ILE A 13 1.75 8.87 17.34
N VAL A 14 1.73 7.54 17.45
CA VAL A 14 1.45 6.83 18.70
C VAL A 14 2.76 6.66 19.50
N ALA A 15 2.98 7.55 20.47
CA ALA A 15 4.13 7.50 21.36
C ALA A 15 3.84 8.18 22.72
N PRO A 16 4.59 7.85 23.79
CA PRO A 16 4.45 8.50 25.08
C PRO A 16 4.62 10.03 24.99
N PRO A 17 3.94 10.83 25.84
CA PRO A 17 4.05 12.30 25.84
C PRO A 17 5.49 12.80 25.98
N GLU A 18 6.33 12.08 26.73
CA GLU A 18 7.75 12.40 26.92
C GLU A 18 8.55 12.32 25.61
N TYR A 19 8.18 11.41 24.71
CA TYR A 19 8.80 11.28 23.40
C TYR A 19 8.33 12.40 22.46
N LEU A 20 7.01 12.65 22.44
CA LEU A 20 6.40 13.70 21.61
C LEU A 20 6.86 15.11 22.03
N ALA A 21 7.09 15.35 23.31
CA ALA A 21 7.56 16.64 23.83
C ALA A 21 8.89 17.12 23.20
N LYS A 22 9.65 16.23 22.54
CA LYS A 22 10.90 16.56 21.83
C LYS A 22 10.67 17.16 20.44
N ALA A 23 9.45 17.09 19.90
CA ALA A 23 9.17 17.50 18.52
C ALA A 23 9.42 19.00 18.25
N PRO A 24 9.06 19.96 19.13
CA PRO A 24 9.32 21.38 18.89
C PRO A 24 10.81 21.67 18.73
N ASP A 25 11.66 21.10 19.59
CA ASP A 25 13.11 21.29 19.52
C ASP A 25 13.73 20.66 18.27
N LEU A 26 13.26 19.47 17.88
CA LEU A 26 13.67 18.83 16.64
C LEU A 26 13.31 19.71 15.43
N LEU A 27 12.10 20.27 15.39
CA LEU A 27 11.64 21.13 14.31
C LEU A 27 12.46 22.41 14.23
N ARG A 28 12.77 23.05 15.35
CA ARG A 28 13.66 24.22 15.38
C ARG A 28 15.04 23.90 14.81
N ALA A 29 15.63 22.77 15.20
CA ALA A 29 16.94 22.34 14.71
C ALA A 29 16.90 22.02 13.20
N PHE A 30 15.87 21.28 12.76
CA PHE A 30 15.71 20.87 11.38
C PHE A 30 15.45 22.05 10.44
N ILE A 31 14.60 23.00 10.82
CA ILE A 31 14.29 24.19 10.01
C ILE A 31 15.52 25.06 9.83
N ARG A 32 16.30 25.29 10.89
CA ARG A 32 17.56 26.04 10.79
C ARG A 32 18.55 25.36 9.83
N PHE A 33 18.68 24.04 9.94
CA PHE A 33 19.53 23.27 9.03
C PHE A 33 19.04 23.38 7.58
N ALA A 34 17.76 23.08 7.30
CA ALA A 34 17.21 23.09 5.96
C ALA A 34 17.24 24.48 5.30
N HIS A 35 16.92 25.54 6.06
CA HIS A 35 16.98 26.91 5.55
C HIS A 35 18.41 27.37 5.27
N ALA A 36 19.39 26.95 6.09
CA ALA A 36 20.79 27.23 5.83
C ALA A 36 21.29 26.53 4.55
N GLU A 37 20.93 25.27 4.32
CA GLU A 37 21.31 24.51 3.13
C GLU A 37 20.74 25.13 1.83
N ILE A 38 19.55 25.72 1.89
CA ILE A 38 18.87 26.33 0.72
C ILE A 38 19.25 27.82 0.59
N GLY A 39 19.97 28.38 1.55
CA GLY A 39 20.35 29.80 1.56
C GLY A 39 19.14 30.73 1.74
N LEU A 40 18.14 30.31 2.52
CA LEU A 40 16.96 31.11 2.79
C LEU A 40 17.33 32.35 3.63
N ARG A 41 16.57 33.43 3.44
CA ARG A 41 16.79 34.65 4.23
C ARG A 41 16.47 34.41 5.71
N ALA A 42 17.23 35.09 6.58
CA ALA A 42 17.12 34.93 8.03
C ALA A 42 15.73 35.32 8.55
N ASP A 43 15.11 36.37 7.99
CA ASP A 43 13.78 36.86 8.38
C ASP A 43 12.66 35.82 8.19
N LEU A 44 12.71 35.04 7.10
CA LEU A 44 11.77 33.94 6.85
C LEU A 44 12.00 32.75 7.78
N THR A 45 13.25 32.55 8.21
CA THR A 45 13.60 31.51 9.19
C THR A 45 13.07 31.90 10.56
N ASP A 46 13.26 33.16 10.96
CA ASP A 46 12.77 33.71 12.22
C ASP A 46 11.24 33.68 12.29
N GLU A 47 10.56 34.02 11.19
CA GLU A 47 9.09 33.91 11.07
C GLU A 47 8.61 32.46 11.30
N THR A 48 9.30 31.50 10.69
CA THR A 48 8.95 30.08 10.82
C THR A 48 9.20 29.55 12.24
N LEU A 49 10.28 30.00 12.89
CA LEU A 49 10.60 29.65 14.28
C LEU A 49 9.61 30.28 15.26
N ALA A 50 9.21 31.53 15.05
CA ALA A 50 8.17 32.19 15.84
C ALA A 50 6.83 31.42 15.75
N ALA A 51 6.49 30.90 14.57
CA ALA A 51 5.33 30.03 14.41
C ALA A 51 5.47 28.66 15.13
N ILE A 52 6.65 28.22 15.55
CA ILE A 52 6.78 27.06 16.46
C ILE A 52 6.48 27.51 17.88
N ASP A 53 7.06 28.63 18.29
CA ASP A 53 6.92 29.18 19.64
C ASP A 53 5.45 29.50 19.98
N ASP A 54 4.69 30.02 19.01
CA ASP A 54 3.26 30.32 19.16
C ASP A 54 2.39 29.07 19.38
N TRP A 55 2.74 27.96 18.72
CA TRP A 55 1.93 26.73 18.74
C TRP A 55 2.41 25.72 19.78
N GLU A 56 3.65 25.82 20.26
CA GLU A 56 4.20 24.89 21.24
C GLU A 56 3.37 24.78 22.52
N PRO A 57 2.90 25.86 23.18
CA PRO A 57 2.14 25.73 24.42
C PRO A 57 0.87 24.90 24.26
N ARG A 58 0.15 25.11 23.15
CA ARG A 58 -1.06 24.35 22.80
C ARG A 58 -0.71 22.91 22.47
N TYR A 59 0.33 22.67 21.68
CA TYR A 59 0.83 21.32 21.40
C TYR A 59 1.19 20.55 22.69
N GLN A 60 1.95 21.18 23.59
CA GLN A 60 2.37 20.62 24.88
C GLN A 60 1.16 20.28 25.77
N GLN A 61 0.09 21.09 25.71
CA GLN A 61 -1.18 20.80 26.36
C GLN A 61 -1.87 19.59 25.71
N THR A 62 -2.03 19.60 24.38
CA THR A 62 -2.66 18.53 23.60
C THR A 62 -2.01 17.17 23.85
N ILE A 63 -0.66 17.11 23.89
CA ILE A 63 0.03 15.84 24.14
C ILE A 63 -0.06 15.37 25.61
N ARG A 64 -0.47 16.20 26.57
CA ARG A 64 -0.59 15.81 27.99
C ARG A 64 -2.04 15.63 28.45
N SER A 65 -3.02 16.02 27.63
CA SER A 65 -4.42 15.73 27.89
C SER A 65 -4.70 14.21 27.85
N PRO A 66 -5.70 13.72 28.59
CA PRO A 66 -6.19 12.35 28.45
C PRO A 66 -6.77 12.19 27.04
N ARG A 67 -6.16 11.31 26.25
CA ARG A 67 -6.56 10.95 24.89
C ARG A 67 -6.49 9.44 24.74
N PRO A 68 -7.29 8.84 23.85
CA PRO A 68 -7.14 7.44 23.51
C PRO A 68 -5.68 7.16 23.15
N GLN A 69 -5.12 6.09 23.72
CA GLN A 69 -3.80 5.55 23.39
C GLN A 69 -4.01 4.11 22.93
N GLY A 70 -3.24 3.64 21.96
CA GLY A 70 -3.40 2.30 21.39
C GLY A 70 -4.40 2.23 20.22
N PRO A 71 -5.09 1.10 19.98
CA PRO A 71 -5.90 0.85 18.79
C PRO A 71 -6.96 1.92 18.50
N ALA A 72 -7.68 2.38 19.54
CA ALA A 72 -8.68 3.45 19.43
C ALA A 72 -8.08 4.79 18.95
N ALA A 73 -6.84 5.09 19.34
CA ALA A 73 -6.12 6.28 18.90
C ALA A 73 -5.77 6.21 17.40
N LEU A 74 -5.42 5.02 16.91
CA LEU A 74 -5.12 4.77 15.50
C LEU A 74 -6.36 4.91 14.62
N LEU A 75 -7.53 4.45 15.11
CA LEU A 75 -8.81 4.58 14.43
C LEU A 75 -9.28 6.04 14.34
N ALA A 76 -9.22 6.78 15.45
CA ALA A 76 -9.46 8.22 15.45
C ALA A 76 -8.48 8.97 14.53
N ALA A 77 -7.22 8.51 14.48
CA ALA A 77 -6.23 9.06 13.56
C ALA A 77 -6.56 8.82 12.09
N LEU A 78 -7.33 7.79 11.74
CA LEU A 78 -7.79 7.52 10.38
C LEU A 78 -9.03 8.34 9.98
N GLY A 79 -9.57 9.18 10.87
CA GLY A 79 -10.76 10.00 10.61
C GLY A 79 -12.07 9.24 10.82
N ILE A 80 -12.03 8.16 11.59
CA ILE A 80 -13.21 7.43 12.05
C ILE A 80 -13.66 8.11 13.34
N ASP A 81 -14.83 8.74 13.30
CA ASP A 81 -15.38 9.46 14.45
C ASP A 81 -15.85 8.46 15.51
N THR A 82 -15.40 8.66 16.75
CA THR A 82 -15.69 7.76 17.88
C THR A 82 -16.63 8.40 18.89
N GLU A 83 -17.00 9.68 18.71
CA GLU A 83 -17.90 10.39 19.63
C GLU A 83 -19.34 9.89 19.55
N ASP A 84 -19.81 9.50 18.35
CA ASP A 84 -21.10 8.80 18.16
C ASP A 84 -21.03 7.30 18.49
N MET A 85 -19.83 6.77 18.78
CA MET A 85 -19.59 5.38 19.21
C MET A 85 -19.39 5.26 20.73
N ALA A 86 -19.64 6.34 21.48
CA ALA A 86 -19.54 6.34 22.94
C ALA A 86 -20.77 5.71 23.63
N ASP A 87 -21.93 5.70 22.96
CA ASP A 87 -23.20 5.16 23.48
C ASP A 87 -23.70 3.91 22.74
N GLU A 88 -23.13 3.60 21.56
CA GLU A 88 -23.16 2.24 21.05
C GLU A 88 -22.01 1.48 21.71
N PRO A 89 -22.21 0.29 22.29
CA PRO A 89 -21.08 -0.57 22.53
C PRO A 89 -20.38 -0.71 21.18
N PHE A 90 -19.20 -0.11 21.03
CA PHE A 90 -18.19 -0.63 20.14
C PHE A 90 -18.22 -2.12 20.45
N ASP A 91 -18.70 -2.97 19.54
CA ASP A 91 -18.82 -4.40 19.81
C ASP A 91 -17.42 -4.82 20.24
N ALA A 92 -17.23 -4.91 21.56
CA ALA A 92 -15.98 -5.19 22.21
C ALA A 92 -15.61 -6.67 22.04
N GLU A 93 -16.30 -7.33 21.12
CA GLU A 93 -16.11 -8.69 20.70
C GLU A 93 -15.02 -8.80 19.65
N GLU A 94 -14.76 -7.79 18.79
CA GLU A 94 -13.69 -7.88 17.78
C GLU A 94 -12.38 -7.26 18.26
N SER A 95 -11.40 -8.10 18.62
CA SER A 95 -10.10 -7.66 19.12
C SER A 95 -9.27 -6.94 18.04
N PHE A 96 -8.29 -6.11 18.43
CA PHE A 96 -7.38 -5.46 17.47
C PHE A 96 -6.66 -6.48 16.58
N GLU A 97 -6.33 -7.64 17.14
CA GLU A 97 -5.73 -8.78 16.46
C GLU A 97 -6.68 -9.41 15.44
N GLU A 98 -7.97 -9.51 15.76
CA GLU A 98 -9.01 -9.99 14.83
C GLU A 98 -9.18 -9.01 13.65
N SER A 99 -9.16 -7.70 13.90
CA SER A 99 -9.12 -6.69 12.83
C SER A 99 -7.88 -6.83 11.93
N LEU A 100 -6.72 -7.14 12.50
CA LEU A 100 -5.50 -7.39 11.72
C LEU A 100 -5.59 -8.68 10.90
N LEU A 101 -6.23 -9.73 11.44
CA LEU A 101 -6.51 -10.97 10.71
C LEU A 101 -7.52 -10.73 9.57
N ALA A 102 -8.57 -9.96 9.79
CA ALA A 102 -9.53 -9.55 8.76
C ALA A 102 -8.83 -8.79 7.62
N TRP A 103 -7.87 -7.92 7.95
CA TRP A 103 -7.07 -7.22 6.93
C TRP A 103 -6.20 -8.17 6.09
N LEU A 104 -5.62 -9.21 6.70
CA LEU A 104 -4.90 -10.26 5.96
C LEU A 104 -5.84 -11.08 5.09
N ALA A 105 -7.04 -11.41 5.59
CA ALA A 105 -8.07 -12.13 4.86
C ALA A 105 -8.45 -11.40 3.57
N LEU A 106 -8.68 -10.08 3.62
CA LEU A 106 -8.95 -9.27 2.42
C LEU A 106 -7.83 -9.33 1.36
N THR A 107 -6.58 -9.59 1.77
CA THR A 107 -5.45 -9.69 0.83
C THR A 107 -5.50 -11.00 0.03
N VAL A 108 -5.95 -12.07 0.67
CA VAL A 108 -6.00 -13.43 0.10
C VAL A 108 -7.40 -13.82 -0.36
N GLY A 109 -8.41 -13.00 -0.11
CA GLY A 109 -9.81 -13.23 -0.46
C GLY A 109 -10.71 -13.25 0.76
N ASP A 110 -10.51 -14.24 1.64
CA ASP A 110 -11.30 -14.44 2.85
C ASP A 110 -10.49 -15.17 3.95
N HIS A 111 -11.13 -15.43 5.09
CA HIS A 111 -10.51 -16.11 6.22
C HIS A 111 -10.20 -17.59 5.90
N ASP A 112 -11.03 -18.28 5.12
CA ASP A 112 -10.80 -19.68 4.76
C ASP A 112 -9.53 -19.82 3.89
N GLN A 113 -9.35 -18.91 2.93
CA GLN A 113 -8.13 -18.79 2.12
C GLN A 113 -6.92 -18.43 2.99
N LEU A 114 -7.09 -17.56 3.99
CA LEU A 114 -6.02 -17.22 4.94
C LEU A 114 -5.60 -18.42 5.79
N ASP A 115 -6.55 -19.25 6.19
CA ASP A 115 -6.30 -20.46 6.99
C ASP A 115 -5.53 -21.51 6.19
N GLN A 116 -5.92 -21.71 4.93
CA GLN A 116 -5.36 -22.71 4.04
C GLN A 116 -4.10 -22.23 3.30
N LEU A 117 -3.70 -20.96 3.49
CA LEU A 117 -2.57 -20.38 2.77
C LEU A 117 -1.28 -21.14 3.05
N ASP A 118 -0.65 -21.62 1.98
CA ASP A 118 0.69 -22.21 1.98
C ASP A 118 1.71 -21.32 1.23
N ASP A 119 2.99 -21.67 1.33
CA ASP A 119 4.08 -20.98 0.64
C ASP A 119 4.61 -21.72 -0.59
N THR A 120 3.80 -22.61 -1.17
CA THR A 120 4.14 -23.29 -2.43
C THR A 120 4.29 -22.24 -3.52
N PRO A 121 5.43 -22.20 -4.24
CA PRO A 121 5.65 -21.25 -5.32
C PRO A 121 4.59 -21.38 -6.41
N LEU A 122 4.25 -20.25 -7.04
CA LEU A 122 3.40 -20.27 -8.22
C LEU A 122 4.07 -21.11 -9.33
N PRO A 123 3.34 -22.02 -9.99
CA PRO A 123 3.92 -22.88 -11.02
C PRO A 123 4.23 -22.08 -12.28
N ASP A 124 5.16 -22.58 -13.10
CA ASP A 124 5.33 -22.08 -14.47
C ASP A 124 4.22 -22.64 -15.37
N GLU A 125 3.12 -21.90 -15.51
CA GLU A 125 1.99 -22.30 -16.34
C GLU A 125 1.88 -21.46 -17.63
N PRO A 126 1.45 -22.06 -18.75
CA PRO A 126 1.20 -21.32 -19.98
C PRO A 126 0.05 -20.31 -19.79
N PHE A 127 0.03 -19.27 -20.63
CA PHE A 127 -1.06 -18.31 -20.64
C PHE A 127 -2.38 -18.97 -21.05
N ARG A 128 -3.45 -18.69 -20.30
CA ARG A 128 -4.79 -19.24 -20.53
C ARG A 128 -5.56 -18.32 -21.48
N TRP A 129 -5.91 -18.86 -22.65
CA TRP A 129 -6.64 -18.13 -23.69
C TRP A 129 -8.16 -18.31 -23.60
N GLU A 130 -8.63 -19.25 -22.79
CA GLU A 130 -10.04 -19.61 -22.68
C GLU A 130 -10.90 -18.40 -22.25
N GLY A 131 -11.94 -18.11 -23.05
CA GLY A 131 -12.88 -17.02 -22.80
C GLY A 131 -12.43 -15.63 -23.26
N ILE A 132 -11.20 -15.50 -23.79
CA ILE A 132 -10.74 -14.25 -24.39
C ILE A 132 -11.34 -14.11 -25.79
N SER A 133 -11.84 -12.92 -26.11
CA SER A 133 -12.43 -12.63 -27.42
C SER A 133 -11.35 -12.55 -28.52
N ASP A 134 -11.61 -13.16 -29.68
CA ASP A 134 -10.67 -13.22 -30.80
C ASP A 134 -10.17 -11.83 -31.24
N ASP A 135 -11.04 -10.83 -31.18
CA ASP A 135 -10.73 -9.46 -31.62
C ASP A 135 -9.73 -8.71 -30.71
N VAL A 136 -9.50 -9.20 -29.49
CA VAL A 136 -8.48 -8.66 -28.56
C VAL A 136 -7.29 -9.59 -28.37
N THR A 137 -7.29 -10.76 -29.01
CA THR A 137 -6.25 -11.79 -28.82
C THR A 137 -4.87 -11.29 -29.22
N ALA A 138 -4.71 -10.74 -30.42
CA ALA A 138 -3.44 -10.17 -30.87
C ALA A 138 -2.90 -9.09 -29.92
N ARG A 139 -3.80 -8.32 -29.32
CA ARG A 139 -3.42 -7.29 -28.35
C ARG A 139 -2.97 -7.89 -27.02
N CYS A 140 -3.63 -8.96 -26.56
CA CYS A 140 -3.21 -9.69 -25.38
C CYS A 140 -1.85 -10.37 -25.60
N GLU A 141 -1.58 -10.90 -26.80
CA GLU A 141 -0.27 -11.47 -27.17
C GLU A 141 0.86 -10.44 -27.05
N GLU A 142 0.66 -9.22 -27.57
CA GLU A 142 1.65 -8.13 -27.44
C GLU A 142 1.96 -7.81 -25.97
N VAL A 143 0.92 -7.66 -25.14
CA VAL A 143 1.07 -7.34 -23.71
C VAL A 143 1.74 -8.50 -22.97
N LEU A 144 1.31 -9.73 -23.25
CA LEU A 144 1.87 -10.95 -22.69
C LEU A 144 3.37 -11.06 -23.00
N ALA A 145 3.78 -10.86 -24.26
CA ALA A 145 5.18 -10.96 -24.66
C ALA A 145 6.07 -9.93 -23.96
N LEU A 146 5.58 -8.70 -23.77
CA LEU A 146 6.31 -7.65 -23.05
C LEU A 146 6.40 -7.95 -21.55
N THR A 147 5.32 -8.44 -20.95
CA THR A 147 5.30 -8.80 -19.53
C THR A 147 6.17 -10.01 -19.24
N ASP A 148 6.11 -11.05 -20.06
CA ASP A 148 6.93 -12.25 -19.91
C ASP A 148 8.43 -11.90 -20.00
N ARG A 149 8.83 -11.09 -20.99
CA ARG A 149 10.21 -10.59 -21.12
C ARG A 149 10.66 -9.82 -19.88
N CYS A 150 9.83 -8.91 -19.38
CA CYS A 150 10.13 -8.17 -18.17
C CYS A 150 10.33 -9.10 -16.96
N CYS A 151 9.49 -10.13 -16.82
CA CYS A 151 9.63 -11.07 -15.71
C CYS A 151 10.89 -11.93 -15.84
N GLU A 152 11.26 -12.32 -17.06
CA GLU A 152 12.49 -13.09 -17.34
C GLU A 152 13.77 -12.28 -17.10
N GLU A 153 13.77 -10.98 -17.44
CA GLU A 153 14.97 -10.16 -17.37
C GLU A 153 15.22 -9.54 -15.98
N ILE A 154 14.15 -9.16 -15.25
CA ILE A 154 14.29 -8.38 -14.00
C ILE A 154 13.48 -8.91 -12.81
N LEU A 155 12.66 -9.96 -12.96
CA LEU A 155 11.90 -10.60 -11.88
C LEU A 155 12.11 -12.12 -11.90
N ASP A 156 11.04 -12.89 -11.75
CA ASP A 156 11.06 -14.35 -11.77
C ASP A 156 9.77 -14.96 -12.37
N VAL A 157 9.73 -16.29 -12.38
CA VAL A 157 8.62 -17.07 -12.91
C VAL A 157 7.32 -16.90 -12.12
N GLU A 158 7.37 -16.64 -10.81
CA GLU A 158 6.15 -16.44 -10.01
C GLU A 158 5.47 -15.12 -10.39
N TYR A 159 6.26 -14.05 -10.60
CA TYR A 159 5.74 -12.79 -11.15
C TYR A 159 5.15 -12.97 -12.54
N ARG A 160 5.81 -13.78 -13.40
CA ARG A 160 5.30 -14.10 -14.73
C ARG A 160 3.93 -14.77 -14.66
N THR A 161 3.79 -15.79 -13.81
CA THR A 161 2.53 -16.51 -13.62
C THR A 161 1.42 -15.63 -13.06
N ALA A 162 1.71 -14.84 -12.02
CA ALA A 162 0.73 -13.90 -11.45
C ALA A 162 0.28 -12.86 -12.49
N CYS A 163 1.19 -12.33 -13.31
CA CYS A 163 0.85 -11.42 -14.39
C CYS A 163 -0.01 -12.07 -15.47
N ARG A 164 0.32 -13.30 -15.90
CA ARG A 164 -0.47 -14.07 -16.88
C ARG A 164 -1.91 -14.28 -16.39
N ARG A 165 -2.09 -14.68 -15.14
CA ARG A 165 -3.41 -14.86 -14.51
C ARG A 165 -4.21 -13.56 -14.47
N LEU A 166 -3.56 -12.46 -14.10
CA LEU A 166 -4.21 -11.15 -14.03
C LEU A 166 -4.62 -10.65 -15.43
N LEU A 167 -3.74 -10.79 -16.42
CA LEU A 167 -4.03 -10.43 -17.81
C LEU A 167 -5.21 -11.23 -18.36
N ALA A 168 -5.22 -12.55 -18.17
CA ALA A 168 -6.32 -13.41 -18.61
C ALA A 168 -7.65 -12.99 -17.96
N ARG A 169 -7.66 -12.73 -16.64
CA ARG A 169 -8.85 -12.25 -15.92
C ARG A 169 -9.40 -10.95 -16.52
N ILE A 170 -8.54 -9.97 -16.77
CA ILE A 170 -8.96 -8.67 -17.33
C ILE A 170 -9.47 -8.85 -18.76
N ALA A 171 -8.78 -9.66 -19.57
CA ALA A 171 -9.16 -9.90 -20.97
C ALA A 171 -10.53 -10.60 -21.10
N VAL A 172 -10.83 -11.54 -20.19
CA VAL A 172 -12.14 -12.21 -20.12
C VAL A 172 -13.23 -11.27 -19.59
N ARG A 173 -12.93 -10.52 -18.52
CA ARG A 173 -13.93 -9.69 -17.83
C ARG A 173 -14.30 -8.42 -18.59
N GLU A 174 -13.31 -7.72 -19.15
CA GLU A 174 -13.49 -6.41 -19.77
C GLU A 174 -12.65 -6.32 -21.08
N PRO A 175 -13.04 -7.02 -22.16
CA PRO A 175 -12.30 -6.99 -23.43
C PRO A 175 -12.14 -5.58 -24.01
N GLU A 176 -13.10 -4.68 -23.75
CA GLU A 176 -13.06 -3.26 -24.14
C GLU A 176 -11.80 -2.52 -23.66
N PHE A 177 -11.18 -2.98 -22.57
CA PHE A 177 -9.92 -2.43 -22.08
C PHE A 177 -8.79 -2.55 -23.12
N PHE A 178 -8.78 -3.63 -23.90
CA PHE A 178 -7.77 -3.92 -24.93
C PHE A 178 -8.15 -3.41 -26.32
N ARG A 179 -9.44 -3.18 -26.60
CA ARG A 179 -9.91 -2.53 -27.83
C ARG A 179 -9.48 -1.07 -27.90
N ARG A 180 -9.43 -0.39 -26.75
CA ARG A 180 -9.06 1.04 -26.68
C ARG A 180 -7.61 1.25 -27.11
N ARG A 181 -7.41 2.30 -27.91
CA ARG A 181 -6.11 2.69 -28.47
C ARG A 181 -5.15 3.14 -27.36
N GLY A 182 -4.28 2.23 -26.90
CA GLY A 182 -3.19 2.50 -25.96
C GLY A 182 -1.89 1.83 -26.41
N ARG A 183 -0.76 2.13 -25.78
CA ARG A 183 0.51 1.43 -26.04
C ARG A 183 0.59 0.10 -25.27
N ALA A 184 1.15 -0.95 -25.88
CA ALA A 184 1.22 -2.28 -25.25
C ALA A 184 2.12 -2.21 -24.02
N GLU A 185 3.20 -1.46 -24.15
CA GLU A 185 4.20 -1.17 -23.12
C GLU A 185 3.55 -0.57 -21.88
N THR A 186 2.62 0.38 -22.05
CA THR A 186 1.92 0.99 -20.90
C THR A 186 0.97 0.01 -20.22
N ALA A 187 0.35 -0.91 -20.97
CA ALA A 187 -0.47 -1.96 -20.39
C ALA A 187 0.38 -3.02 -19.66
N ALA A 188 1.46 -3.49 -20.28
CA ALA A 188 2.41 -4.44 -19.69
C ALA A 188 3.07 -3.88 -18.43
N ALA A 189 3.52 -2.62 -18.47
CA ALA A 189 4.09 -1.94 -17.30
C ALA A 189 3.08 -1.81 -16.16
N ALA A 190 1.83 -1.46 -16.46
CA ALA A 190 0.77 -1.37 -15.46
C ALA A 190 0.46 -2.73 -14.82
N LEU A 191 0.46 -3.80 -15.62
CA LEU A 191 0.22 -5.16 -15.17
C LEU A 191 1.31 -5.63 -14.18
N VAL A 192 2.58 -5.50 -14.58
CA VAL A 192 3.72 -5.85 -13.71
C VAL A 192 3.75 -4.98 -12.46
N TRP A 193 3.41 -3.70 -12.59
CA TRP A 193 3.34 -2.79 -11.45
C TRP A 193 2.25 -3.19 -10.43
N ILE A 194 1.07 -3.61 -10.90
CA ILE A 194 -0.02 -4.09 -10.03
C ILE A 194 0.44 -5.32 -9.25
N VAL A 195 0.95 -6.34 -9.95
CA VAL A 195 1.43 -7.58 -9.30
C VAL A 195 2.59 -7.29 -8.36
N GLY A 196 3.51 -6.41 -8.78
CA GLY A 196 4.62 -5.94 -7.94
C GLY A 196 4.12 -5.30 -6.65
N LYS A 197 3.15 -4.39 -6.71
CA LYS A 197 2.57 -3.74 -5.53
C LYS A 197 1.86 -4.73 -4.61
N ALA A 198 1.11 -5.69 -5.15
CA ALA A 198 0.45 -6.72 -4.36
C ALA A 198 1.44 -7.64 -3.60
N ASN A 199 2.69 -7.70 -4.06
CA ASN A 199 3.75 -8.56 -3.54
C ASN A 199 4.89 -7.80 -2.81
N ASP A 200 4.67 -6.53 -2.47
CA ASP A 200 5.63 -5.64 -1.80
C ASP A 200 6.95 -5.44 -2.58
N LEU A 201 6.93 -5.59 -3.91
CA LEU A 201 8.12 -5.50 -4.77
C LEU A 201 8.80 -4.14 -4.70
N PHE A 202 8.09 -3.08 -4.33
CA PHE A 202 8.62 -1.72 -4.29
C PHE A 202 8.88 -1.20 -2.87
N GLU A 203 8.70 -2.05 -1.85
CA GLU A 203 8.90 -1.66 -0.46
C GLU A 203 10.39 -1.70 -0.08
N GLN A 204 10.80 -0.71 0.72
CA GLN A 204 12.16 -0.64 1.24
C GLN A 204 12.35 -1.74 2.30
N GLY A 205 13.28 -2.67 2.06
CA GLY A 205 13.61 -3.76 2.99
C GLY A 205 13.14 -5.16 2.55
N THR A 206 12.33 -5.29 1.50
CA THR A 206 11.93 -6.59 0.93
C THR A 206 12.87 -7.09 -0.18
N GLY A 207 13.95 -6.35 -0.47
CA GLY A 207 14.91 -6.65 -1.54
C GLY A 207 14.42 -6.27 -2.95
N GLY A 208 13.40 -5.42 -3.02
CA GLY A 208 12.70 -5.07 -4.25
C GLY A 208 13.40 -4.08 -5.19
N ILE A 209 12.91 -4.00 -6.43
CA ILE A 209 13.37 -3.03 -7.45
C ILE A 209 12.69 -1.68 -7.28
N GLN A 210 13.28 -0.60 -7.82
CA GLN A 210 12.61 0.70 -7.82
C GLN A 210 11.56 0.79 -8.93
N VAL A 211 10.47 1.51 -8.68
CA VAL A 211 9.44 1.79 -9.70
C VAL A 211 10.07 2.43 -10.94
N ARG A 212 11.06 3.33 -10.77
CA ARG A 212 11.76 3.97 -11.89
C ARG A 212 12.48 2.97 -12.79
N ASP A 213 13.09 1.95 -12.22
CA ASP A 213 13.87 0.95 -12.97
C ASP A 213 12.92 0.06 -13.77
N LEU A 214 11.79 -0.35 -13.16
CA LEU A 214 10.71 -1.03 -13.88
C LEU A 214 10.19 -0.20 -15.05
N MET A 215 9.94 1.10 -14.84
CA MET A 215 9.41 1.95 -15.91
C MET A 215 10.42 2.17 -17.04
N SER A 216 11.71 2.26 -16.69
CA SER A 216 12.80 2.40 -17.64
C SER A 216 12.94 1.16 -18.53
N HIS A 217 12.70 -0.04 -17.99
CA HIS A 217 12.65 -1.28 -18.78
C HIS A 217 11.59 -1.24 -19.89
N PHE A 218 10.43 -0.63 -19.63
CA PHE A 218 9.38 -0.42 -20.64
C PHE A 218 9.56 0.85 -21.49
N GLY A 219 10.63 1.63 -21.28
CA GLY A 219 10.86 2.89 -21.96
C GLY A 219 9.83 3.98 -21.61
N LEU A 220 9.30 3.97 -20.38
CA LEU A 220 8.22 4.85 -19.92
C LEU A 220 8.68 5.83 -18.82
N GLU A 221 7.98 6.96 -18.74
CA GLU A 221 8.08 7.87 -17.59
C GLU A 221 7.21 7.40 -16.41
N GLN A 222 7.71 7.63 -15.19
CA GLN A 222 7.11 7.13 -13.94
C GLN A 222 5.67 7.59 -13.69
N SER A 223 5.32 8.80 -14.12
CA SER A 223 4.02 9.44 -13.87
C SER A 223 2.84 8.78 -14.61
N SER A 224 3.11 7.92 -15.59
CA SER A 224 2.09 7.34 -16.48
C SER A 224 1.45 6.05 -15.96
N VAL A 225 2.13 5.29 -15.09
CA VAL A 225 1.75 3.90 -14.78
C VAL A 225 0.60 3.79 -13.77
N ALA A 226 0.58 4.60 -12.72
CA ALA A 226 -0.43 4.50 -11.66
C ALA A 226 -1.85 4.73 -12.20
N ARG A 227 -2.04 5.75 -13.05
CA ARG A 227 -3.34 6.01 -13.69
C ARG A 227 -3.81 4.86 -14.57
N ARG A 228 -2.88 4.25 -15.32
CA ARG A 228 -3.20 3.09 -16.16
C ARG A 228 -3.53 1.87 -15.29
N ALA A 229 -2.76 1.64 -14.23
CA ALA A 229 -2.99 0.58 -13.25
C ALA A 229 -4.37 0.70 -12.59
N ALA A 230 -4.77 1.91 -12.15
CA ALA A 230 -6.11 2.13 -11.60
C ALA A 230 -7.23 1.74 -12.58
N THR A 231 -7.05 2.03 -13.86
CA THR A 231 -8.04 1.66 -14.90
C THR A 231 -8.04 0.15 -15.14
N MET A 232 -6.88 -0.48 -15.07
CA MET A 232 -6.71 -1.93 -15.22
C MET A 232 -7.29 -2.71 -14.03
N LEU A 233 -7.11 -2.22 -12.79
CA LEU A 233 -7.70 -2.80 -11.58
C LEU A 233 -9.23 -2.78 -11.66
N ARG A 234 -9.83 -1.64 -12.02
CA ARG A 234 -11.28 -1.56 -12.24
C ARG A 234 -11.77 -2.54 -13.32
N ALA A 235 -11.05 -2.65 -14.43
CA ALA A 235 -11.36 -3.60 -15.49
C ALA A 235 -11.28 -5.08 -15.02
N GLY A 236 -10.35 -5.38 -14.10
CA GLY A 236 -10.23 -6.69 -13.44
C GLY A 236 -11.28 -6.96 -12.35
N GLY A 237 -12.08 -5.95 -11.99
CA GLY A 237 -13.09 -6.03 -10.94
C GLY A 237 -12.50 -5.97 -9.53
N PHE A 238 -11.43 -5.22 -9.34
CA PHE A 238 -10.82 -4.97 -8.02
C PHE A 238 -11.26 -3.60 -7.50
N ASP A 239 -11.57 -3.53 -6.21
CA ASP A 239 -12.12 -2.33 -5.54
C ASP A 239 -11.04 -1.35 -5.06
N ASP A 240 -9.77 -1.74 -5.12
CA ASP A 240 -8.67 -0.95 -4.55
C ASP A 240 -8.24 0.25 -5.41
N ASP A 241 -7.87 1.32 -4.71
CA ASP A 241 -7.11 2.42 -5.26
C ASP A 241 -5.61 2.08 -5.26
N THR A 242 -4.84 2.72 -6.13
CA THR A 242 -3.43 2.39 -6.37
C THR A 242 -2.49 2.54 -5.15
N TYR A 243 -3.01 3.00 -4.01
CA TYR A 243 -2.24 3.15 -2.78
C TYR A 243 -1.92 1.79 -2.16
N THR A 244 -2.95 0.97 -1.96
CA THR A 244 -2.84 -0.42 -1.49
C THR A 244 -3.45 -1.34 -2.54
N VAL A 245 -2.62 -2.12 -3.22
CA VAL A 245 -3.12 -3.03 -4.26
C VAL A 245 -3.36 -4.40 -3.65
N ARG A 246 -4.61 -4.82 -3.53
CA ARG A 246 -5.00 -6.20 -3.19
C ARG A 246 -5.74 -6.81 -4.37
N LEU A 247 -5.38 -8.05 -4.66
CA LEU A 247 -6.02 -8.83 -5.71
C LEU A 247 -6.96 -9.90 -5.14
N GLY A 248 -7.12 -9.95 -3.81
CA GLY A 248 -8.14 -10.74 -3.10
C GLY A 248 -8.09 -12.23 -3.43
N SER A 249 -6.89 -12.77 -3.70
CA SER A 249 -6.71 -14.18 -4.03
C SER A 249 -5.24 -14.57 -3.87
N PRO A 250 -4.93 -15.78 -3.35
CA PRO A 250 -3.55 -16.26 -3.29
C PRO A 250 -2.96 -16.47 -4.67
N ASP A 251 -3.79 -16.61 -5.72
CA ASP A 251 -3.36 -16.89 -7.10
C ASP A 251 -2.45 -15.82 -7.71
N TYR A 252 -2.38 -14.65 -7.09
CA TYR A 252 -1.53 -13.52 -7.50
C TYR A 252 -0.37 -13.25 -6.54
N LEU A 253 -0.27 -14.03 -5.46
CA LEU A 253 0.75 -13.85 -4.42
C LEU A 253 1.88 -14.84 -4.60
N ILE A 254 3.10 -14.34 -4.68
CA ILE A 254 4.33 -15.14 -4.77
C ILE A 254 4.67 -15.78 -3.41
N ALA A 255 5.42 -16.87 -3.40
CA ALA A 255 5.79 -17.58 -2.17
C ALA A 255 6.41 -16.67 -1.09
N PRO A 256 7.37 -15.76 -1.38
CA PRO A 256 7.86 -14.81 -0.38
C PRO A 256 6.77 -13.96 0.29
N ARG A 257 5.78 -13.49 -0.47
CA ARG A 257 4.66 -12.70 0.06
C ARG A 257 3.74 -13.56 0.92
N ARG A 258 3.41 -14.79 0.47
CA ARG A 258 2.60 -15.73 1.25
C ARG A 258 3.27 -16.08 2.58
N ARG A 259 4.57 -16.34 2.61
CA ARG A 259 5.33 -16.56 3.87
C ARG A 259 5.22 -15.39 4.85
N ARG A 260 5.27 -14.15 4.35
CA ARG A 260 5.09 -12.97 5.21
C ARG A 260 3.69 -12.92 5.80
N ILE A 261 2.65 -13.17 4.99
CA ILE A 261 1.26 -13.22 5.44
C ILE A 261 1.06 -14.33 6.47
N ILE A 262 1.57 -15.54 6.22
CA ILE A 262 1.51 -16.68 7.15
C ILE A 262 2.15 -16.30 8.50
N LYS A 263 3.36 -15.73 8.47
CA LYS A 263 4.05 -15.29 9.70
C LYS A 263 3.25 -14.23 10.47
N MET A 264 2.60 -13.29 9.78
CA MET A 264 1.76 -12.27 10.41
C MET A 264 0.50 -12.88 11.01
N ARG A 265 -0.19 -13.74 10.26
CA ARG A 265 -1.38 -14.50 10.69
C ARG A 265 -1.10 -15.27 11.98
N ASP A 266 -0.03 -16.06 11.99
CA ASP A 266 0.32 -16.90 13.13
C ASP A 266 0.67 -16.04 14.36
N ARG A 267 1.35 -14.91 14.15
CA ARG A 267 1.63 -13.94 15.22
C ARG A 267 0.37 -13.30 15.79
N TYR A 268 -0.57 -12.88 14.94
CA TYR A 268 -1.81 -12.23 15.40
C TYR A 268 -2.71 -13.20 16.15
N ARG A 269 -2.76 -14.47 15.72
CA ARG A 269 -3.46 -15.53 16.47
C ARG A 269 -2.86 -15.74 17.85
N GLN A 270 -1.54 -15.84 17.94
CA GLN A 270 -0.86 -15.98 19.22
C GLN A 270 -1.20 -14.81 20.16
N LEU A 271 -1.20 -13.57 19.65
CA LEU A 271 -1.56 -12.40 20.45
C LEU A 271 -3.02 -12.41 20.90
N ALA A 272 -3.94 -12.85 20.04
CA ALA A 272 -5.36 -12.97 20.39
C ALA A 272 -5.59 -14.02 21.49
N GLU A 273 -4.88 -15.16 21.42
CA GLU A 273 -4.90 -16.21 22.43
C GLU A 273 -4.30 -15.77 23.77
N GLU A 274 -3.27 -14.92 23.77
CA GLU A 274 -2.64 -14.39 25.00
C GLU A 274 -3.50 -13.35 25.74
N LEU A 275 -4.50 -12.77 25.07
CA LEU A 275 -5.39 -11.73 25.61
C LEU A 275 -6.76 -12.26 26.07
N THR A 276 -7.07 -13.54 25.80
CA THR A 276 -8.30 -14.23 26.18
C THR A 276 -8.12 -15.06 27.44
#